data_AF-A0A3C1SH54-F1
#
_entry.id   AF-A0A3C1SH54-F1
#
_cell.length_a   1.000
_cell.length_b   1.000
_cell.length_c   1.000
_cell.angle_alpha   90.00
_cell.angle_beta   90.00
_cell.angle_gamma   90.00
#
_symmetry.space_group_name_H-M   'P 1'
#
loop_
_entity.id
_entity.type
_entity.pdbx_description
1 polymer ?
#
loop_
_entity_poly.entity_id
_entity_poly.type
_entity_poly.pdbx_seq_one_letter_code
_entity_poly.pdbx_strand_id
1 'polypeptide(L)'
;ISDPDIAQKLPGIFALMREITESEGGLRFLEKILRYLFNTADGITPDELKNMVKESLSQEKGGIIMTIAEILRKEGYEQGIALADKRYEQGIQQGVQQGVQQGIQQGIRNGLVEAIELGLSLRFGDEGLKIIPLILHIQDCERLRAIKNAIRIAENLSEVRAIIGN
;
A
#
# COMPACT_ATOMS: atom_id res chain seq x y z
N ILE A 1 -13.78 7.06 -24.04
CA ILE A 1 -14.16 6.69 -25.42
C ILE A 1 -12.91 6.10 -26.03
N SER A 2 -12.81 4.77 -26.08
CA SER A 2 -11.66 4.08 -26.66
C SER A 2 -11.96 3.79 -28.12
N ASP A 3 -11.75 4.79 -28.98
CA ASP A 3 -11.72 4.58 -30.43
C ASP A 3 -10.35 3.96 -30.77
N PRO A 4 -10.29 2.69 -31.21
CA PRO A 4 -9.02 2.02 -31.51
C PRO A 4 -8.23 2.70 -32.64
N ASP A 5 -8.89 3.54 -33.46
CA ASP A 5 -8.26 4.27 -34.56
C ASP A 5 -7.94 5.72 -34.21
N ILE A 6 -8.04 6.11 -32.93
CA ILE A 6 -7.81 7.50 -32.50
C ILE A 6 -6.40 7.98 -32.93
N ALA A 7 -5.39 7.11 -32.80
CA ALA A 7 -4.00 7.40 -33.13
C ALA A 7 -3.82 7.77 -34.61
N GLN A 8 -4.56 7.12 -35.52
CA GLN A 8 -4.50 7.39 -36.96
C GLN A 8 -5.15 8.74 -37.33
N LYS A 9 -6.07 9.23 -36.51
CA LYS A 9 -6.79 10.49 -36.73
C LYS A 9 -6.06 11.69 -36.12
N LEU A 10 -5.13 11.47 -35.17
CA LEU A 10 -4.40 12.52 -34.47
C LEU A 10 -3.61 13.47 -35.38
N PRO A 11 -2.86 13.00 -36.39
CA PRO A 11 -2.13 13.91 -37.28
C PRO A 11 -3.05 14.90 -38.01
N GLY A 12 -4.24 14.44 -38.45
CA GLY A 12 -5.25 15.30 -39.08
C GLY A 12 -5.84 16.33 -38.13
N ILE A 13 -6.09 15.95 -36.87
CA ILE A 13 -6.55 16.88 -35.83
C ILE A 13 -5.48 17.95 -35.54
N PHE A 14 -4.21 17.56 -35.45
CA PHE A 14 -3.11 18.50 -35.25
C PHE A 14 -2.94 19.45 -36.44
N ALA A 15 -3.12 18.96 -37.67
CA ALA A 15 -3.09 19.79 -38.87
C ALA A 15 -4.22 20.84 -38.87
N LEU A 16 -5.44 20.48 -38.47
CA LEU A 16 -6.56 21.43 -38.33
C LEU A 16 -6.30 22.48 -37.23
N MET A 17 -5.61 22.10 -36.16
CA MET A 17 -5.22 23.04 -35.11
C MET A 17 -4.09 24.01 -35.50
N ARG A 18 -3.44 23.80 -36.65
CA ARG A 18 -2.37 24.68 -37.16
C ARG A 18 -2.83 26.13 -37.32
N GLU A 19 -4.08 26.33 -37.77
CA GLU A 19 -4.68 27.66 -38.00
C GLU A 19 -5.11 28.35 -36.70
N ILE A 20 -5.46 27.59 -35.66
CA ILE A 20 -6.01 28.11 -34.39
C ILE A 20 -4.91 28.46 -33.38
N THR A 21 -3.76 27.80 -33.48
CA THR A 21 -2.61 27.94 -32.57
C THR A 21 -1.76 29.20 -32.80
N GLU A 22 -2.16 30.09 -33.71
CA GLU A 22 -1.55 31.42 -33.86
C GLU A 22 -1.95 32.40 -32.73
N SER A 23 -2.98 32.05 -31.94
CA SER A 23 -3.44 32.82 -30.78
C SER A 23 -3.08 32.14 -29.45
N GLU A 24 -2.87 32.91 -28.36
CA GLU A 24 -2.67 32.36 -27.00
C GLU A 24 -3.80 31.40 -26.56
N GLY A 25 -5.03 31.62 -27.05
CA GLY A 25 -6.18 30.76 -26.76
C GLY A 25 -6.05 29.37 -27.39
N GLY A 26 -5.59 29.30 -28.64
CA GLY A 26 -5.34 28.04 -29.34
C GLY A 26 -4.23 27.20 -28.70
N LEU A 27 -3.22 27.86 -28.14
CA LEU A 27 -2.13 27.18 -27.43
C LEU A 27 -2.62 26.50 -26.13
N ARG A 28 -3.40 27.23 -25.32
CA ARG A 28 -4.03 26.65 -24.11
C ARG A 28 -5.00 25.51 -24.44
N PHE A 29 -5.65 25.55 -25.59
CA PHE A 29 -6.52 24.47 -26.04
C PHE A 29 -5.72 23.24 -26.48
N LEU A 30 -4.64 23.42 -27.25
CA LEU A 30 -3.72 22.35 -27.65
C LEU A 30 -3.14 21.64 -26.42
N GLU A 31 -2.70 22.39 -25.41
CA GLU A 31 -2.21 21.85 -24.14
C GLU A 31 -3.23 20.91 -23.48
N LYS A 32 -4.51 21.34 -23.37
CA LYS A 32 -5.58 20.53 -22.77
C LYS A 32 -5.86 19.24 -23.57
N ILE A 33 -5.85 19.31 -24.89
CA ILE A 33 -6.04 18.14 -25.77
C ILE A 33 -4.88 17.15 -25.61
N LEU A 34 -3.63 17.63 -25.66
CA LEU A 34 -2.45 16.79 -25.48
C LEU A 34 -2.44 16.13 -24.10
N ARG A 35 -2.82 16.88 -23.05
CA ARG A 35 -2.97 16.35 -21.69
C ARG A 35 -4.07 15.30 -21.61
N TYR A 36 -5.19 15.49 -22.29
CA TYR A 36 -6.27 14.50 -22.34
C TYR A 36 -5.83 13.22 -23.06
N LEU A 37 -5.19 13.34 -24.21
CA LEU A 37 -4.69 12.20 -24.99
C LEU A 37 -3.64 11.42 -24.21
N PHE A 38 -2.68 12.09 -23.58
CA PHE A 38 -1.63 11.43 -22.79
C PHE A 38 -2.20 10.63 -21.61
N ASN A 39 -3.27 11.11 -20.96
CA ASN A 39 -3.87 10.45 -19.80
C ASN A 39 -4.91 9.38 -20.16
N THR A 40 -5.40 9.35 -21.40
CA THR A 40 -6.56 8.51 -21.78
C THR A 40 -6.25 7.53 -22.90
N ALA A 41 -5.22 7.78 -23.72
CA ALA A 41 -4.86 6.92 -24.84
C ALA A 41 -3.93 5.80 -24.37
N ASP A 42 -4.51 4.67 -23.98
CA ASP A 42 -3.77 3.41 -23.88
C ASP A 42 -3.18 3.08 -25.27
N GLY A 43 -1.85 2.97 -25.36
CA GLY A 43 -1.16 2.54 -26.59
C GLY A 43 -0.42 3.63 -27.38
N ILE A 44 -0.37 4.89 -26.91
CA ILE A 44 0.50 5.92 -27.49
C ILE A 44 1.61 6.27 -26.50
N THR A 45 2.85 6.01 -26.86
CA THR A 45 4.00 6.36 -26.02
C THR A 45 4.29 7.87 -26.06
N PRO A 46 4.98 8.42 -25.04
CA PRO A 46 5.39 9.83 -25.04
C PRO A 46 6.19 10.23 -26.29
N ASP A 47 7.05 9.33 -26.77
CA ASP A 47 7.88 9.58 -27.96
C ASP A 47 7.08 9.53 -29.26
N GLU A 48 6.11 8.62 -29.40
CA GLU A 48 5.19 8.58 -30.54
C GLU A 48 4.33 9.85 -30.62
N LEU A 49 3.78 10.29 -29.48
CA LEU A 49 3.03 11.54 -29.41
C LEU A 49 3.91 12.74 -29.77
N LYS A 50 5.14 12.80 -29.21
CA LYS A 50 6.10 13.86 -29.52
C LYS A 50 6.43 13.93 -31.02
N ASN A 51 6.63 12.78 -31.66
CA ASN A 51 6.92 12.70 -33.09
C ASN A 51 5.71 13.13 -33.93
N MET A 52 4.50 12.63 -33.63
CA MET A 52 3.27 13.04 -34.31
C MET A 52 3.04 14.55 -34.23
N VAL A 53 3.26 15.14 -33.05
CA VAL A 53 3.09 16.59 -32.83
C VAL A 53 4.16 17.37 -33.59
N LYS A 54 5.43 16.92 -33.58
CA LYS A 54 6.55 17.55 -34.29
C LYS A 54 6.40 17.49 -35.81
N GLU A 55 5.86 16.41 -36.34
CA GLU A 55 5.62 16.22 -37.78
C GLU A 55 4.41 17.02 -38.26
N SER A 56 3.38 17.14 -37.43
CA SER A 56 2.12 17.81 -37.80
C SER A 56 2.12 19.32 -37.57
N LEU A 57 2.90 19.81 -36.60
CA LEU A 57 3.04 21.23 -36.29
C LEU A 57 4.48 21.64 -36.64
N SER A 58 4.63 22.45 -37.69
CA SER A 58 5.91 22.86 -38.31
C SER A 58 7.03 23.27 -37.33
N GLN A 59 8.30 23.20 -37.77
CA GLN A 59 9.53 23.57 -37.01
C GLN A 59 9.45 24.87 -36.19
N GLU A 60 8.75 25.90 -36.68
CA GLU A 60 8.57 27.19 -35.99
C GLU A 60 7.80 27.06 -34.65
N LYS A 61 6.89 26.09 -34.55
CA LYS A 61 6.14 25.77 -33.32
C LYS A 61 6.86 24.74 -32.44
N GLY A 62 8.08 24.33 -32.81
CA GLY A 62 8.91 23.36 -32.07
C GLY A 62 9.25 23.81 -30.64
N GLY A 63 9.41 25.12 -30.40
CA GLY A 63 9.63 25.66 -29.06
C GLY A 63 8.44 25.44 -28.12
N ILE A 64 7.21 25.59 -28.63
CA ILE A 64 5.96 25.37 -27.89
C ILE A 64 5.82 23.90 -27.50
N ILE A 65 6.13 22.99 -28.43
CA ILE A 65 6.08 21.53 -28.18
C ILE A 65 7.07 21.15 -27.07
N MET A 66 8.26 21.75 -27.07
CA MET A 66 9.27 21.53 -26.02
C MET A 66 8.78 22.03 -24.66
N THR A 67 8.15 23.21 -24.58
CA THR A 67 7.57 23.74 -23.33
C THR A 67 6.44 22.86 -22.80
N ILE A 68 5.55 22.35 -23.65
CA ILE A 68 4.47 21.44 -23.22
C ILE A 68 5.07 20.11 -22.71
N ALA A 69 6.08 19.57 -23.39
CA ALA A 69 6.77 18.37 -22.93
C ALA A 69 7.46 18.57 -21.58
N GLU A 70 8.07 19.73 -21.35
CA GLU A 70 8.68 20.10 -20.06
C GLU A 70 7.64 20.22 -18.94
N ILE A 71 6.49 20.85 -19.20
CA ILE A 71 5.37 20.95 -18.26
C ILE A 71 4.87 19.56 -17.88
N LEU A 72 4.56 18.70 -18.86
CA LEU A 72 4.07 17.34 -18.60
C LEU A 72 5.11 16.49 -17.84
N ARG A 73 6.40 16.62 -18.17
CA ARG A 73 7.47 15.93 -17.43
C ARG A 73 7.54 16.40 -15.99
N LYS A 74 7.44 17.70 -15.75
CA LYS A 74 7.45 18.29 -14.42
C LYS A 74 6.22 17.83 -13.61
N GLU A 75 5.02 17.88 -14.19
CA GLU A 75 3.80 17.39 -13.55
C GLU A 75 3.90 15.90 -13.22
N GLY A 76 4.40 15.07 -14.14
CA GLY A 76 4.59 13.64 -13.89
C GLY A 76 5.58 13.36 -12.76
N TYR A 77 6.66 14.14 -12.66
CA TYR A 77 7.62 14.06 -11.56
C TYR A 77 6.98 14.45 -10.22
N GLU A 78 6.24 15.56 -10.18
CA GLU A 78 5.52 16.02 -8.98
C GLU A 78 4.46 15.01 -8.54
N GLN A 79 3.69 14.44 -9.46
CA GLN A 79 2.74 13.36 -9.19
C GLN A 79 3.44 12.10 -8.68
N GLY A 80 4.61 11.76 -9.24
CA GLY A 80 5.43 10.63 -8.81
C GLY A 80 5.88 10.78 -7.36
N ILE A 81 6.37 11.97 -6.97
CA ILE A 81 6.72 12.29 -5.59
C ILE A 81 5.50 12.18 -4.68
N ALA A 82 4.38 12.83 -5.05
CA ALA A 82 3.16 12.80 -4.23
C ALA A 82 2.64 11.38 -4.02
N LEU A 83 2.72 10.51 -5.05
CA LEU A 83 2.36 9.11 -4.93
C LEU A 83 3.35 8.33 -4.05
N ALA A 84 4.65 8.62 -4.16
CA ALA A 84 5.68 8.01 -3.33
C ALA A 84 5.49 8.36 -1.85
N ASP A 85 5.23 9.63 -1.53
CA ASP A 85 4.98 10.10 -0.17
C ASP A 85 3.75 9.40 0.42
N LYS A 86 2.64 9.34 -0.34
CA LYS A 86 1.43 8.63 0.09
C LYS A 86 1.68 7.15 0.36
N ARG A 87 2.46 6.48 -0.51
CA ARG A 87 2.82 5.06 -0.32
C ARG A 87 3.73 4.86 0.88
N TYR A 88 4.65 5.78 1.10
CA TYR A 88 5.54 5.77 2.26
C TYR A 88 4.73 5.90 3.56
N GLU A 89 3.83 6.88 3.64
CA GLU A 89 2.93 7.06 4.79
C GLU A 89 2.07 5.82 5.05
N GLN A 90 1.48 5.24 3.99
CA GLN A 90 0.70 4.01 4.10
C GLN A 90 1.54 2.83 4.60
N GLY A 91 2.76 2.67 4.09
CA GLY A 91 3.70 1.64 4.53
C GLY A 91 4.07 1.77 5.99
N ILE A 92 4.35 3.00 6.46
CA ILE A 92 4.62 3.28 7.87
C ILE A 92 3.40 2.97 8.74
N GLN A 93 2.20 3.42 8.35
CA GLN A 93 0.97 3.16 9.10
C GLN A 93 0.70 1.65 9.22
N GLN A 94 0.81 0.91 8.12
CA GLN A 94 0.62 -0.55 8.13
C GLN A 94 1.67 -1.25 8.99
N GLY A 95 2.95 -0.86 8.87
CA GLY A 95 4.03 -1.43 9.68
C GLY A 95 3.84 -1.18 11.17
N VAL A 96 3.46 0.04 11.55
CA VAL A 96 3.16 0.39 12.95
C VAL A 96 1.95 -0.40 13.45
N GLN A 97 0.87 -0.48 12.68
CA GLN A 97 -0.33 -1.20 13.10
C GLN A 97 -0.05 -2.69 13.32
N GLN A 98 0.66 -3.34 12.39
CA GLN A 98 1.05 -4.75 12.51
C GLN A 98 1.99 -4.97 13.71
N GLY A 99 3.01 -4.11 13.87
CA GLY A 99 3.97 -4.20 14.97
C GLY A 99 3.30 -4.04 16.34
N VAL A 100 2.38 -3.07 16.47
CA VAL A 100 1.60 -2.87 17.71
C VAL A 100 0.70 -4.07 17.99
N GLN A 101 -0.02 -4.58 16.98
CA GLN A 101 -0.89 -5.73 17.17
C GLN A 101 -0.13 -6.98 17.61
N GLN A 102 0.99 -7.28 16.95
CA GLN A 102 1.87 -8.40 17.32
C GLN A 102 2.46 -8.20 18.72
N GLY A 103 2.94 -7.00 19.04
CA GLY A 103 3.49 -6.65 20.35
C GLY A 103 2.46 -6.83 21.48
N ILE A 104 1.22 -6.39 21.27
CA ILE A 104 0.13 -6.56 22.24
C ILE A 104 -0.18 -8.05 22.42
N GLN A 105 -0.34 -8.82 21.34
CA GLN A 105 -0.62 -10.25 21.43
C GLN A 105 0.49 -11.01 22.16
N GLN A 106 1.75 -10.73 21.83
CA GLN A 106 2.89 -11.33 22.51
C GLN A 106 2.97 -10.93 23.98
N GLY A 107 2.71 -9.65 24.29
CA GLY A 107 2.67 -9.15 25.66
C GLY A 107 1.57 -9.82 26.51
N ILE A 108 0.36 -9.94 25.95
CA ILE A 108 -0.76 -10.66 26.60
C ILE A 108 -0.37 -12.12 26.84
N ARG A 109 0.20 -12.79 25.84
CA ARG A 109 0.63 -14.17 25.94
C ARG A 109 1.68 -14.36 27.04
N ASN A 110 2.74 -13.55 27.03
CA ASN A 110 3.81 -13.63 28.02
C ASN A 110 3.26 -13.39 29.43
N GLY A 111 2.43 -12.35 29.62
CA GLY A 111 1.80 -12.08 30.91
C GLY A 111 0.87 -13.21 31.38
N LEU A 112 0.17 -13.90 30.46
CA LEU A 112 -0.62 -15.08 30.82
C LEU A 112 0.27 -16.26 31.24
N VAL A 113 1.38 -16.50 30.54
CA VAL A 113 2.35 -17.54 30.91
C VAL A 113 2.96 -17.26 32.28
N GLU A 114 3.41 -16.03 32.54
CA GLU A 114 3.95 -15.62 33.85
C GLU A 114 2.90 -15.77 34.96
N ALA A 115 1.65 -15.37 34.71
CA ALA A 115 0.57 -15.54 35.67
C ALA A 115 0.25 -17.01 35.96
N ILE A 116 0.32 -17.88 34.95
CA ILE A 116 0.16 -19.32 35.13
C ILE A 116 1.33 -19.89 35.94
N GLU A 117 2.56 -19.51 35.62
CA GLU A 117 3.75 -19.94 36.35
C GLU A 117 3.69 -19.58 37.82
N LEU A 118 3.30 -18.34 38.12
CA LEU A 118 3.06 -17.90 39.49
C LEU A 118 1.92 -18.68 40.16
N GLY A 119 0.81 -18.89 39.46
CA GLY A 119 -0.32 -19.65 40.01
C GLY A 119 0.04 -21.10 40.34
N LEU A 120 0.83 -21.75 39.47
CA LEU A 120 1.30 -23.12 39.67
C LEU A 120 2.30 -23.21 40.82
N SER A 121 3.25 -22.28 40.91
CA SER A 121 4.23 -22.28 42.00
C SER A 121 3.57 -22.05 43.36
N LEU A 122 2.62 -21.11 43.45
CA LEU A 122 1.92 -20.81 44.69
C LEU A 122 1.03 -21.95 45.18
N ARG A 123 0.40 -22.70 44.28
CA ARG A 123 -0.55 -23.76 44.66
C ARG A 123 0.05 -25.15 44.76
N PHE A 124 1.04 -25.44 43.93
CA PHE A 124 1.56 -26.79 43.75
C PHE A 124 3.09 -26.87 43.85
N GLY A 125 3.77 -25.75 44.15
CA GLY A 125 5.22 -25.70 44.30
C GLY A 125 5.97 -26.14 43.04
N ASP A 126 7.14 -26.74 43.24
CA ASP A 126 8.03 -27.18 42.17
C ASP A 126 7.39 -28.24 41.26
N GLU A 127 6.47 -29.06 41.78
CA GLU A 127 5.74 -30.05 40.97
C GLU A 127 4.81 -29.38 39.96
N GLY A 128 4.24 -28.21 40.28
CA GLY A 128 3.47 -27.40 39.34
C GLY A 128 4.33 -26.81 38.23
N LEU A 129 5.55 -26.38 38.56
CA LEU A 129 6.48 -25.78 37.60
C LEU A 129 6.95 -26.76 36.52
N LYS A 130 6.94 -28.07 36.78
CA LYS A 130 7.24 -29.10 35.77
C LYS A 130 6.31 -29.08 34.56
N ILE A 131 5.17 -28.37 34.63
CA ILE A 131 4.19 -28.26 33.54
C ILE A 131 4.50 -27.10 32.59
N ILE A 132 5.29 -26.10 33.03
CA ILE A 132 5.60 -24.90 32.23
C ILE A 132 6.10 -25.20 30.82
N PRO A 133 6.99 -26.19 30.59
CA PRO A 133 7.42 -26.53 29.24
C PRO A 133 6.25 -26.86 28.29
N LEU A 134 5.16 -27.45 28.77
CA LEU A 134 3.98 -27.74 27.94
C LEU A 134 3.21 -26.47 27.58
N ILE A 135 3.15 -25.51 28.51
CA ILE A 135 2.41 -24.24 28.36
C ILE A 135 3.13 -23.31 27.39
N LEU A 136 4.48 -23.32 27.38
CA LEU A 136 5.28 -22.54 26.45
C LEU A 136 5.03 -22.87 24.97
N HIS A 137 4.49 -24.06 24.66
CA HIS A 137 4.13 -24.44 23.29
C HIS A 137 2.75 -23.91 22.86
N ILE A 138 1.93 -23.44 23.80
CA ILE A 138 0.59 -22.92 23.51
C ILE A 138 0.70 -21.48 23.02
N GLN A 139 0.19 -21.20 21.82
CA GLN A 139 0.13 -19.86 21.24
C GLN A 139 -1.22 -19.17 21.47
N ASP A 140 -2.27 -19.96 21.71
CA ASP A 140 -3.62 -19.47 21.90
C ASP A 140 -3.81 -18.84 23.29
N CYS A 141 -4.01 -17.53 23.30
CA CYS A 141 -4.23 -16.75 24.52
C CYS A 141 -5.51 -17.17 25.27
N GLU A 142 -6.56 -17.62 24.59
CA GLU A 142 -7.79 -18.03 25.25
C GLU A 142 -7.64 -19.39 25.93
N ARG A 143 -6.88 -20.31 25.33
CA ARG A 143 -6.47 -21.55 26.02
C ARG A 143 -5.62 -21.24 27.25
N LEU A 144 -4.68 -20.30 27.14
CA LEU A 144 -3.89 -19.86 28.30
C LEU A 144 -4.78 -19.22 29.39
N ARG A 145 -5.78 -18.40 29.04
CA ARG A 145 -6.75 -17.87 30.02
C ARG A 145 -7.53 -18.99 30.70
N ALA A 146 -7.97 -20.00 29.97
CA ALA A 146 -8.69 -21.14 30.52
C ALA A 146 -7.82 -21.92 31.52
N ILE A 147 -6.56 -22.19 31.16
CA ILE A 147 -5.59 -22.84 32.05
C ILE A 147 -5.37 -22.00 33.32
N LYS A 148 -5.13 -20.69 33.17
CA LYS A 148 -4.98 -19.76 34.30
C LYS A 148 -6.17 -19.81 35.25
N ASN A 149 -7.39 -19.82 34.72
CA ASN A 149 -8.60 -19.86 35.53
C ASN A 149 -8.79 -21.23 36.20
N ALA A 150 -8.44 -22.32 35.51
CA ALA A 150 -8.48 -23.66 36.06
C ALA A 150 -7.50 -23.83 37.23
N ILE A 151 -6.30 -23.26 37.13
CA ILE A 151 -5.32 -23.23 38.22
C ILE A 151 -5.89 -22.55 39.47
N ARG A 152 -6.89 -21.68 39.38
CA ARG A 152 -7.49 -21.08 40.58
C ARG A 152 -8.38 -22.05 41.36
N ILE A 153 -9.02 -22.99 40.67
CA ILE A 153 -10.06 -23.87 41.24
C ILE A 153 -9.66 -25.34 41.35
N ALA A 154 -8.68 -25.80 40.58
CA ALA A 154 -8.30 -27.21 40.50
C ALA A 154 -7.87 -27.75 41.87
N GLU A 155 -8.29 -28.95 42.26
CA GLU A 155 -7.87 -29.51 43.56
C GLU A 155 -6.47 -30.10 43.49
N ASN A 156 -6.03 -30.50 42.30
CA ASN A 156 -4.78 -31.19 42.04
C ASN A 156 -4.21 -30.87 40.65
N LEU A 157 -2.95 -31.25 40.42
CA LEU A 157 -2.27 -31.02 39.13
C LEU A 157 -2.83 -31.84 37.97
N SER A 158 -3.47 -32.98 38.22
CA SER A 158 -4.02 -33.84 37.17
C SER A 158 -5.16 -33.14 36.42
N GLU A 159 -6.02 -32.41 37.14
CA GLU A 159 -7.08 -31.58 36.55
C GLU A 159 -6.52 -30.48 35.64
N VAL A 160 -5.45 -29.81 36.06
CA VAL A 160 -4.79 -28.79 35.24
C VAL A 160 -4.18 -29.40 33.97
N ARG A 161 -3.54 -30.57 34.08
CA ARG A 161 -2.96 -31.29 32.94
C ARG A 161 -4.01 -31.75 31.93
N ALA A 162 -5.18 -32.19 32.38
CA ALA A 162 -6.26 -32.59 31.49
C ALA A 162 -6.73 -31.44 30.58
N ILE A 163 -6.73 -30.21 31.07
CA ILE A 163 -7.11 -29.02 30.31
C ILE A 163 -6.04 -28.61 29.30
N ILE A 164 -4.76 -28.87 29.60
CA ILE A 164 -3.65 -28.63 28.66
C ILE A 164 -3.67 -29.63 27.49
N GLY A 165 -4.08 -30.88 27.76
CA GLY A 165 -4.14 -31.96 26.78
C GLY A 165 -5.35 -31.92 25.83
N ASN A 166 -6.37 -31.13 26.15
CA ASN A 166 -7.52 -30.82 25.29
C ASN A 166 -7.23 -29.61 24.39
#